data_AF-A0A8C6L3W8-F1
#
_entry.id   AF-A0A8C6L3W8-F1
#
_cell.length_a   1.000
_cell.length_b   1.000
_cell.length_c   1.000
_cell.angle_alpha   90.00
_cell.angle_beta   90.00
_cell.angle_gamma   90.00
#
_symmetry.space_group_name_H-M   'P 1'
#
loop_
_entity.id
_entity.type
_entity.pdbx_description
1 polymer ?
#
loop_
_entity_poly.entity_id
_entity_poly.type
_entity_poly.pdbx_seq_one_letter_code
_entity_poly.pdbx_strand_id
1 'polypeptide(L)' 'MTSGLEKGLVIRNGSSAYTVEKVLGSGSFGEVAKCTKVGTNEIVAVKVILVPSQCG' A
#
# COMPACT_ATOMS: atom_id res chain seq x y z
N MET A 1 14.89 -11.04 -2.48
CA MET A 1 13.51 -10.92 -3.00
C MET A 1 12.84 -9.84 -2.16
N THR A 2 12.62 -8.65 -2.70
CA THR A 2 12.02 -7.53 -1.94
C THR A 2 10.50 -7.68 -1.96
N SER A 3 9.91 -8.20 -0.88
CA SER A 3 8.46 -8.38 -0.70
C SER A 3 7.74 -7.06 -0.36
N GLY A 4 7.94 -6.02 -1.18
CA GLY A 4 7.38 -4.68 -1.00
C GLY A 4 6.18 -4.40 -1.91
N LEU A 5 5.63 -3.19 -1.81
CA LEU A 5 4.55 -2.73 -2.69
C LEU A 5 5.00 -2.65 -4.15
N GLU A 6 4.24 -3.26 -5.06
CA GLU A 6 4.51 -3.27 -6.50
C GLU A 6 3.33 -2.78 -7.34
N LYS A 7 3.60 -2.23 -8.53
CA LYS A 7 2.55 -1.74 -9.44
C LYS A 7 1.63 -2.89 -9.84
N GLY A 8 0.32 -2.65 -9.78
CA GLY A 8 -0.71 -3.64 -10.09
C GLY A 8 -1.16 -4.48 -8.90
N LEU A 9 -0.43 -4.45 -7.77
CA LEU A 9 -0.89 -5.06 -6.53
C LEU A 9 -2.21 -4.40 -6.08
N VAL A 10 -3.15 -5.23 -5.62
CA VAL A 10 -4.43 -4.76 -5.08
C VAL A 10 -4.41 -4.87 -3.56
N ILE A 11 -4.46 -3.72 -2.89
CA ILE A 11 -4.60 -3.62 -1.43
C ILE A 11 -6.09 -3.62 -1.10
N ARG A 12 -6.53 -4.48 -0.17
CA ARG A 12 -7.91 -4.58 0.28
C ARG A 12 -8.05 -4.14 1.74
N ASN A 13 -9.06 -3.32 2.02
CA ASN A 13 -9.46 -2.96 3.37
C ASN A 13 -11.00 -3.00 3.47
N GLY A 14 -11.55 -4.04 4.10
CA GLY A 14 -12.97 -4.33 4.11
C GLY A 14 -13.53 -4.42 2.68
N SER A 15 -14.54 -3.60 2.37
CA SER A 15 -15.15 -3.51 1.04
C SER A 15 -14.41 -2.61 0.05
N SER A 16 -13.33 -1.93 0.47
CA SER A 16 -12.53 -1.05 -0.38
C SER A 16 -11.33 -1.79 -0.96
N ALA A 17 -11.02 -1.49 -2.23
CA ALA A 17 -9.84 -2.01 -2.91
C ALA A 17 -9.08 -0.86 -3.60
N TYR A 18 -7.75 -0.97 -3.63
CA TYR A 18 -6.86 0.06 -4.15
C TYR A 18 -5.78 -0.61 -5.00
N THR A 19 -5.65 -0.19 -6.25
CA THR A 19 -4.59 -0.68 -7.16
C THR A 19 -3.37 0.21 -7.00
N VAL A 20 -2.22 -0.38 -6.68
CA VAL A 20 -0.95 0.33 -6.59
C VAL A 20 -0.49 0.77 -7.98
N GLU A 21 -0.21 2.06 -8.14
CA GLU A 21 0.38 2.61 -9.37
C GLU A 21 1.90 2.70 -9.26
N LYS A 22 2.40 3.21 -8.14
CA LYS A 22 3.83 3.32 -7.83
C LYS A 22 4.07 3.53 -6.34
N VAL A 23 5.21 3.08 -5.84
CA VAL A 23 5.72 3.48 -4.52
C VAL A 23 6.21 4.93 -4.61
N LEU A 24 5.80 5.75 -3.64
CA LEU A 24 6.20 7.15 -3.51
C LEU A 24 7.41 7.32 -2.60
N GLY A 25 7.56 6.44 -1.61
CA GLY A 25 8.71 6.44 -0.72
C GLY A 25 8.56 5.43 0.42
N SER A 26 9.65 5.21 1.12
CA SER A 26 9.72 4.40 2.33
C SER A 26 10.35 5.21 3.46
N GLY A 27 9.95 4.90 4.69
CA GLY A 27 10.52 5.49 5.89
C GLY A 27 10.47 4.50 7.05
N SER A 28 10.83 4.95 8.26
CA SER A 28 10.94 4.09 9.44
C SER A 28 9.65 3.35 9.81
N PHE A 29 8.49 3.88 9.42
CA PHE A 29 7.18 3.31 9.72
C PHE A 29 6.59 2.49 8.57
N GLY A 30 7.29 2.37 7.44
CA GLY A 30 6.84 1.61 6.27
C GLY A 30 6.79 2.39 4.97
N GLU A 31 6.01 1.90 4.01
CA GLU A 31 5.96 2.38 2.63
C GLU A 31 4.72 3.21 2.36
N VAL A 32 4.84 4.22 1.49
CA VAL A 32 3.72 5.00 0.96
C VAL A 32 3.64 4.76 -0.54
N ALA A 33 2.47 4.38 -1.04
CA ALA A 33 2.21 4.20 -2.46
C ALA A 33 1.11 5.11 -2.97
N LYS A 34 1.23 5.53 -4.23
CA LYS A 34 0.15 6.12 -5.00
C LYS A 34 -0.74 4.98 -5.47
N CYS A 35 -2.02 5.05 -5.15
CA CYS A 35 -3.00 4.06 -5.53
C CYS A 35 -4.22 4.69 -6.17
N THR A 36 -4.93 3.89 -6.95
CA THR A 36 -6.23 4.23 -7.53
C THR A 36 -7.29 3.41 -6.83
N LYS A 37 -8.28 4.06 -6.22
CA LYS A 37 -9.40 3.39 -5.54
C LYS A 37 -10.32 2.74 -6.59
N VAL A 38 -10.53 1.44 -6.46
CA VAL A 38 -11.40 0.67 -7.35
C VAL A 38 -12.84 1.15 -7.19
N GLY A 39 -13.51 1.41 -8.31
CA GLY A 39 -14.91 1.85 -8.35
C GLY A 39 -15.11 3.37 -8.39
N THR A 40 -14.22 4.16 -7.78
CA THR A 40 -14.30 5.63 -7.85
C THR A 40 -13.22 6.27 -8.72
N ASN A 41 -12.16 5.52 -9.06
CA ASN A 41 -10.96 6.02 -9.76
C ASN A 41 -10.26 7.18 -9.05
N GLU A 42 -10.51 7.36 -7.75
CA GLU A 42 -9.87 8.39 -6.94
C GLU A 42 -8.40 8.04 -6.71
N ILE A 43 -7.52 9.03 -6.90
CA ILE A 43 -6.09 8.89 -6.62
C ILE A 43 -5.82 9.20 -5.16
N VAL A 44 -5.24 8.25 -4.43
CA VAL A 44 -4.93 8.37 -3.00
C VAL A 44 -3.49 7.95 -2.69
N ALA A 45 -2.98 8.41 -1.55
CA ALA A 45 -1.76 7.87 -0.97
C ALA A 45 -2.13 6.84 0.11
N VAL A 46 -1.66 5.60 -0.04
CA VAL A 46 -1.84 4.53 0.95
C VAL A 46 -0.53 4.32 1.68
N LYS A 47 -0.54 4.44 3.02
CA LYS A 47 0.62 4.12 3.88
C LYS A 47 0.46 2.71 4.45
N VAL A 48 1.39 1.83 4.13
CA VAL A 48 1.47 0.48 4.68
C VAL A 48 2.43 0.51 5.86
N ILE A 49 1.92 0.20 7.05
CA ILE A 49 2.72 0.20 8.28
C ILE A 49 3.45 -1.14 8.40
N LEU A 50 4.78 -1.08 8.49
CA LEU A 50 5.58 -2.24 8.86
C LEU A 50 5.38 -2.48 10.35
N VAL A 51 4.63 -3.52 10.70
CA VAL A 51 4.60 -4.03 12.07
C VAL A 51 5.82 -4.92 12.25
N PRO A 52 6.80 -4.56 13.10
CA PRO A 52 7.81 -5.52 13.49
C PRO A 52 7.06 -6.69 14.12
N SER A 53 7.39 -7.92 13.72
CA SER A 53 6.85 -9.12 14.34
C SER A 53 6.89 -8.95 15.85
N GLN A 54 5.72 -9.06 16.49
CA GLN A 54 5.58 -9.03 17.94
C GLN A 54 6.66 -9.98 18.48
N CYS A 55 7.70 -9.47 19.15
CA CYS A 55 8.58 -10.33 19.93
C CYS A 55 7.69 -10.89 21.04
N GLY A 56 7.28 -12.15 20.88
CA GLY A 56 6.72 -12.95 21.96
C GLY A 56 7.78 -13.30 22.97
#